data_AF-A0A7Y0ZDE6-F1
#
_entry.id   AF-A0A7Y0ZDE6-F1
#
_cell.length_a   1.000
_cell.length_b   1.000
_cell.length_c   1.000
_cell.angle_alpha   90.00
_cell.angle_beta   90.00
_cell.angle_gamma   90.00
#
_symmetry.space_group_name_H-M   'P 1'
#
loop_
_entity.id
_entity.type
_entity.pdbx_description
1 polymer ?
#
loop_
_entity_poly.entity_id
_entity_poly.type
_entity_poly.pdbx_seq_one_letter_code
_entity_poly.pdbx_strand_id
1 'polypeptide(L)'
;MRSRDAQAGFTLLEIIFVLAIMAILSTAILPPVLERITEAKVEGSIGQAQMILQICEIARTKVLATSVDARGRYTHTYGSLDNWASTTVLQSKLTTNYDLATKNALGSQILVKFDAARCYVAVDLPFLQSDYGGYSTETVGGKTRVIVTTRIKNSSYPSWVVNQKRILHDEETR
;
A
#
# COMPACT_ATOMS: atom_id res chain seq x y z
N MET A 1 72.33 -2.38 -6.52
CA MET A 1 70.96 -2.06 -6.96
C MET A 1 70.04 -2.09 -5.76
N ARG A 2 69.50 -0.94 -5.35
CA ARG A 2 68.46 -0.89 -4.31
C ARG A 2 67.51 0.23 -4.69
N SER A 3 66.44 -0.10 -5.42
CA SER A 3 65.31 0.80 -5.59
C SER A 3 64.70 0.98 -4.21
N ARG A 4 64.88 2.18 -3.64
CA ARG A 4 64.06 2.62 -2.52
C ARG A 4 62.80 3.15 -3.17
N ASP A 5 61.79 2.31 -3.25
CA ASP A 5 60.43 2.75 -3.56
C ASP A 5 60.06 3.79 -2.50
N ALA A 6 60.08 5.05 -2.91
CA ALA A 6 59.66 6.14 -2.06
C ALA A 6 58.17 5.92 -1.77
N GLN A 7 57.85 5.53 -0.54
CA GLN A 7 56.50 5.69 -0.02
C GLN A 7 56.21 7.19 0.01
N ALA A 8 55.65 7.69 -1.09
CA ALA A 8 55.15 9.04 -1.21
C ALA A 8 53.95 9.16 -0.25
N GLY A 9 54.14 9.92 0.83
CA GLY A 9 53.05 10.26 1.74
C GLY A 9 51.99 11.06 1.00
N PHE A 10 50.73 10.70 1.22
CA PHE A 10 49.57 11.34 0.60
C PHE A 10 49.57 12.83 0.95
N THR A 11 49.66 13.70 -0.07
CA THR A 11 49.74 15.15 0.17
C THR A 11 48.35 15.75 0.36
N LEU A 12 48.25 16.83 1.15
CA LEU A 12 46.98 17.54 1.34
C LEU A 12 46.41 18.07 0.02
N LEU A 13 47.28 18.48 -0.91
CA LEU A 13 46.88 18.98 -2.22
C LEU A 13 46.26 17.87 -3.10
N GLU A 14 46.80 16.64 -3.01
CA GLU A 14 46.23 15.47 -3.69
C GLU A 14 44.84 15.12 -3.14
N ILE A 15 44.63 15.21 -1.82
CA ILE A 15 43.29 15.04 -1.21
C ILE A 15 42.31 16.09 -1.75
N ILE A 16 42.72 17.36 -1.80
CA ILE A 16 41.87 18.45 -2.30
C ILE A 16 41.47 18.19 -3.75
N PHE A 17 42.42 17.75 -4.58
CA PHE A 17 42.16 17.47 -6.00
C PHE A 17 41.18 16.30 -6.16
N VAL A 18 41.35 15.22 -5.38
CA VAL A 18 40.43 14.07 -5.37
C VAL A 18 39.04 14.48 -4.89
N LEU A 19 38.94 15.29 -3.83
CA LEU A 19 37.66 15.81 -3.34
C LEU A 19 36.96 16.71 -4.38
N ALA A 20 37.70 17.54 -5.10
CA ALA A 20 37.15 18.37 -6.17
C ALA A 20 36.57 17.53 -7.31
N ILE A 21 37.28 16.48 -7.73
CA ILE A 21 36.78 15.54 -8.74
C ILE A 21 35.52 14.81 -8.24
N MET A 22 35.53 14.31 -6.99
CA MET A 22 34.36 13.66 -6.40
C MET A 22 33.16 14.59 -6.31
N ALA A 23 33.37 15.87 -5.96
CA ALA A 23 32.30 16.86 -5.91
C ALA A 23 31.67 17.06 -7.30
N ILE A 24 32.48 17.25 -8.34
CA ILE A 24 32.00 17.41 -9.72
C ILE A 24 31.22 16.17 -10.17
N LEU A 25 31.78 14.96 -9.96
CA LEU A 25 31.10 13.71 -10.32
C LEU A 25 29.78 13.54 -9.55
N SER A 26 29.75 13.87 -8.27
CA SER A 26 28.54 13.75 -7.44
C SER A 26 27.39 14.59 -8.00
N THR A 27 27.67 15.80 -8.47
CA THR A 27 26.63 16.71 -8.98
C THR A 27 25.93 16.17 -10.23
N ALA A 28 26.64 15.42 -11.07
CA ALA A 28 26.06 14.78 -12.26
C ALA A 28 25.29 13.48 -11.93
N ILE A 29 25.74 12.73 -10.92
CA ILE A 29 25.18 11.40 -10.59
C ILE A 29 23.98 11.49 -9.63
N LEU A 30 23.96 12.48 -8.73
CA LEU A 30 22.93 12.60 -7.69
C LEU A 30 21.50 12.72 -8.23
N PRO A 31 21.17 13.59 -9.21
CA PRO A 31 19.79 13.76 -9.67
C PRO A 31 19.10 12.48 -10.14
N PRO A 32 19.65 11.69 -11.10
CA PRO A 32 18.99 10.49 -11.57
C PRO A 32 18.90 9.39 -10.50
N VAL A 33 19.87 9.30 -9.59
CA VAL A 33 19.83 8.33 -8.48
C VAL A 33 18.68 8.63 -7.51
N LEU A 34 18.46 9.92 -7.21
CA LEU A 34 17.36 10.33 -6.34
C LEU A 34 16.00 9.99 -6.98
N GLU A 35 15.83 10.25 -8.28
CA GLU A 35 14.61 9.86 -9.01
C GLU A 35 14.34 8.35 -8.90
N ARG A 36 15.35 7.51 -9.15
CA ARG A 36 15.21 6.04 -9.02
C ARG A 36 14.82 5.59 -7.62
N ILE A 37 15.37 6.23 -6.59
CA ILE A 37 14.99 5.94 -5.20
C ILE A 37 13.53 6.32 -4.96
N THR A 38 13.05 7.45 -5.52
CA THR A 38 11.65 7.83 -5.40
C THR A 38 10.73 6.85 -6.12
N GLU A 39 11.06 6.44 -7.35
CA GLU A 39 10.31 5.43 -8.11
C GLU A 39 10.21 4.11 -7.34
N ALA A 40 11.33 3.61 -6.81
CA ALA A 40 11.37 2.38 -6.02
C ALA A 40 10.51 2.47 -4.74
N LYS A 41 10.49 3.63 -4.07
CA LYS A 41 9.61 3.86 -2.92
C LYS A 41 8.14 3.93 -3.31
N VAL A 42 7.82 4.50 -4.47
CA VAL A 42 6.45 4.53 -5.00
C VAL A 42 5.97 3.11 -5.28
N GLU A 43 6.76 2.32 -6.02
CA GLU A 43 6.44 0.92 -6.33
C GLU A 43 6.30 0.08 -5.07
N GLY A 44 7.25 0.19 -4.12
CA GLY A 44 7.16 -0.49 -2.83
C GLY A 44 5.92 -0.10 -2.03
N SER A 45 5.50 1.17 -2.10
CA SER A 45 4.28 1.65 -1.43
C SER A 45 3.01 1.06 -2.05
N ILE A 46 2.96 0.95 -3.38
CA ILE A 46 1.85 0.30 -4.09
C ILE A 46 1.83 -1.21 -3.78
N GLY A 47 2.98 -1.87 -3.74
CA GLY A 47 3.09 -3.27 -3.33
C GLY A 47 2.58 -3.52 -1.91
N GLN A 48 2.91 -2.64 -0.97
CA GLN A 48 2.36 -2.68 0.39
C GLN A 48 0.84 -2.50 0.41
N ALA A 49 0.30 -1.59 -0.40
CA ALA A 49 -1.14 -1.40 -0.51
C ALA A 49 -1.85 -2.67 -1.03
N GLN A 50 -1.25 -3.38 -1.99
CA GLN A 50 -1.78 -4.65 -2.49
C GLN A 50 -1.78 -5.77 -1.43
N MET A 51 -0.76 -5.84 -0.58
CA MET A 51 -0.74 -6.80 0.54
C MET A 51 -1.84 -6.49 1.56
N ILE A 52 -1.99 -5.22 1.93
CA ILE A 52 -3.03 -4.78 2.86
C ILE A 52 -4.42 -4.98 2.30
N LEU A 53 -4.59 -4.89 0.98
CA LEU A 53 -5.87 -5.11 0.31
C LEU A 53 -6.42 -6.51 0.59
N GLN A 54 -5.57 -7.53 0.59
CA GLN A 54 -5.98 -8.90 0.91
C GLN A 54 -6.50 -9.01 2.35
N ILE A 55 -5.80 -8.37 3.29
CA ILE A 55 -6.18 -8.37 4.70
C ILE A 55 -7.46 -7.55 4.93
N CYS A 56 -7.62 -6.47 4.17
CA CYS A 56 -8.82 -5.66 4.22
C CYS A 56 -10.07 -6.42 3.73
N GLU A 57 -9.94 -7.26 2.70
CA GLU A 57 -11.05 -8.14 2.28
C GLU A 57 -11.41 -9.17 3.35
N ILE A 58 -10.44 -9.68 4.12
CA ILE A 58 -10.69 -10.54 5.27
C ILE A 58 -11.48 -9.77 6.33
N ALA A 59 -11.08 -8.54 6.64
CA ALA A 59 -11.79 -7.71 7.62
C ALA A 59 -13.23 -7.39 7.18
N ARG A 60 -13.44 -7.13 5.88
CA ARG A 60 -14.76 -6.85 5.30
C ARG A 60 -15.70 -8.04 5.40
N THR A 61 -15.20 -9.25 5.14
CA THR A 61 -16.01 -10.48 5.11
C THR A 61 -16.18 -11.14 6.48
N LYS A 62 -15.42 -10.68 7.49
CA LYS A 62 -15.50 -11.20 8.85
C LYS A 62 -16.83 -10.81 9.52
N VAL A 63 -17.55 -11.81 9.99
CA VAL A 63 -18.75 -11.64 10.83
C VAL A 63 -18.32 -11.14 12.20
N LEU A 64 -18.85 -9.99 12.62
CA LEU A 64 -18.62 -9.40 13.93
C LEU A 64 -19.57 -9.96 14.99
N ALA A 65 -20.81 -10.21 14.61
CA ALA A 65 -21.83 -10.79 15.48
C ALA A 65 -22.85 -11.59 14.66
N THR A 66 -23.44 -12.60 15.29
CA THR A 66 -24.59 -13.34 14.74
C THR A 66 -25.71 -13.28 15.77
N SER A 67 -26.90 -12.90 15.35
CA SER A 67 -28.12 -12.96 16.16
C SER A 67 -29.09 -13.97 15.57
N VAL A 68 -29.87 -14.62 16.43
CA VAL A 68 -30.90 -15.58 16.03
C VAL A 68 -32.23 -15.07 16.52
N ASP A 69 -33.20 -14.92 15.63
CA ASP A 69 -34.56 -14.48 15.99
C ASP A 69 -35.40 -15.65 16.58
N ALA A 70 -36.59 -15.32 17.10
CA ALA A 70 -37.51 -16.31 17.67
C ALA A 70 -38.08 -17.31 16.63
N ARG A 71 -37.81 -17.11 15.34
CA ARG A 71 -38.20 -17.98 14.22
C ARG A 71 -37.03 -18.82 13.70
N GLY A 72 -35.85 -18.71 14.31
CA GLY A 72 -34.64 -19.44 13.91
C GLY A 72 -33.87 -18.80 12.76
N ARG A 73 -34.14 -17.54 12.40
CA ARG A 73 -33.42 -16.81 11.35
C ARG A 73 -32.10 -16.27 11.89
N TYR A 74 -31.01 -16.55 11.17
CA TYR A 74 -29.68 -16.03 11.47
C TYR A 74 -29.47 -14.67 10.80
N THR A 75 -29.05 -13.67 11.56
CA THR A 75 -28.64 -12.36 11.03
C THR A 75 -27.18 -12.11 11.40
N HIS A 76 -26.32 -11.95 10.38
CA HIS A 76 -24.90 -11.66 10.54
C HIS A 76 -24.63 -10.16 10.41
N THR A 77 -23.87 -9.60 11.36
CA THR A 77 -23.39 -8.22 11.32
C THR A 77 -21.95 -8.20 10.84
N TYR A 78 -21.67 -7.45 9.78
CA TYR A 78 -20.32 -7.27 9.22
C TYR A 78 -19.75 -5.91 9.65
N GLY A 79 -18.42 -5.77 9.57
CA GLY A 79 -17.80 -4.47 9.71
C GLY A 79 -18.13 -3.57 8.53
N SER A 80 -18.16 -2.25 8.75
CA SER A 80 -18.08 -1.24 7.68
C SER A 80 -16.96 -0.24 7.96
N LEU A 81 -16.45 0.38 6.90
CA LEU A 81 -15.49 1.47 6.98
C LEU A 81 -15.68 2.40 5.77
N ASP A 82 -16.69 3.26 5.87
CA ASP A 82 -17.21 4.06 4.75
C ASP A 82 -16.34 5.29 4.42
N ASN A 83 -15.52 5.72 5.37
CA ASN A 83 -14.56 6.83 5.20
C ASN A 83 -13.13 6.30 5.22
N TRP A 84 -12.22 6.96 4.48
CA TRP A 84 -10.79 6.66 4.53
C TRP A 84 -10.28 6.71 5.97
N ALA A 85 -9.79 5.57 6.47
CA ALA A 85 -9.16 5.46 7.78
C ALA A 85 -7.74 4.88 7.66
N SER A 86 -6.96 5.02 8.72
CA SER A 86 -5.64 4.39 8.81
C SER A 86 -5.76 2.87 8.98
N THR A 87 -4.68 2.15 8.63
CA THR A 87 -4.56 0.70 8.85
C THR A 87 -4.71 0.28 10.32
N THR A 88 -4.48 1.17 11.28
CA THR A 88 -4.76 0.92 12.70
C THR A 88 -6.25 0.70 12.99
N VAL A 89 -7.14 1.41 12.29
CA VAL A 89 -8.60 1.24 12.41
C VAL A 89 -9.03 -0.07 11.75
N LEU A 90 -8.33 -0.48 10.68
CA LEU A 90 -8.53 -1.80 10.10
C LEU A 90 -8.08 -2.92 11.06
N GLN A 91 -6.94 -2.73 11.73
CA GLN A 91 -6.39 -3.68 12.69
C GLN A 91 -7.34 -3.91 13.87
N SER A 92 -8.04 -2.88 14.36
CA SER A 92 -9.02 -3.03 15.45
C SER A 92 -10.26 -3.86 15.05
N LYS A 93 -10.54 -4.00 13.76
CA LYS A 93 -11.63 -4.87 13.24
C LYS A 93 -11.15 -6.30 13.00
N LEU A 94 -9.85 -6.52 12.91
CA LEU A 94 -9.21 -7.82 12.75
C LEU A 94 -8.99 -8.51 14.11
N THR A 95 -8.64 -9.79 14.09
CA THR A 95 -8.19 -10.48 15.31
C THR A 95 -6.76 -10.05 15.66
N THR A 96 -6.31 -10.31 16.90
CA THR A 96 -5.04 -9.82 17.48
C THR A 96 -3.74 -10.21 16.75
N ASN A 97 -3.83 -11.01 15.68
CA ASN A 97 -2.67 -11.61 15.00
C ASN A 97 -2.23 -10.89 13.72
N TYR A 98 -2.91 -9.80 13.33
CA TYR A 98 -2.53 -9.04 12.14
C TYR A 98 -1.68 -7.84 12.55
N ASP A 99 -0.45 -7.77 12.05
CA ASP A 99 0.40 -6.58 12.12
C ASP A 99 0.37 -5.85 10.77
N LEU A 100 -0.19 -4.65 10.77
CA LEU A 100 -0.38 -3.85 9.55
C LEU A 100 0.54 -2.64 9.57
N ALA A 101 1.31 -2.47 8.49
CA ALA A 101 2.11 -1.28 8.31
C ALA A 101 1.23 -0.01 8.37
N THR A 102 1.61 0.93 9.22
CA THR A 102 0.91 2.23 9.37
C THR A 102 1.39 3.27 8.37
N LYS A 103 2.61 3.09 7.87
CA LYS A 103 3.26 3.95 6.88
C LYS A 103 3.77 3.12 5.72
N ASN A 104 3.76 3.71 4.54
CA ASN A 104 4.34 3.11 3.35
C ASN A 104 5.85 3.44 3.22
N ALA A 105 6.48 2.95 2.16
CA ALA A 105 7.89 3.24 1.85
C ALA A 105 8.19 4.73 1.60
N LEU A 106 7.18 5.55 1.29
CA LEU A 106 7.27 7.01 1.19
C LEU A 106 7.13 7.71 2.55
N GLY A 107 6.83 6.98 3.63
CA GLY A 107 6.61 7.53 4.99
C GLY A 107 5.22 8.14 5.21
N SER A 108 4.35 8.11 4.20
CA SER A 108 2.95 8.53 4.28
C SER A 108 2.06 7.42 4.83
N GLN A 109 0.91 7.79 5.40
CA GLN A 109 -0.03 6.81 5.94
C GLN A 109 -0.66 5.96 4.83
N ILE A 110 -0.88 4.67 5.12
CA ILE A 110 -1.67 3.80 4.26
C ILE A 110 -3.13 3.93 4.70
N LEU A 111 -3.98 4.25 3.74
CA LEU A 111 -5.40 4.49 3.97
C LEU A 111 -6.21 3.31 3.47
N VAL A 112 -7.31 3.02 4.15
CA VAL A 112 -8.20 1.90 3.86
C VAL A 112 -9.63 2.38 3.94
N LYS A 113 -10.47 1.86 3.06
CA LYS A 113 -11.92 1.94 3.10
C LYS A 113 -12.53 0.67 2.53
N PHE A 114 -13.68 0.27 3.00
CA PHE A 114 -14.39 -0.85 2.39
C PHE A 114 -15.89 -0.67 2.52
N ASP A 115 -16.58 -0.98 1.42
CA ASP A 115 -18.03 -1.00 1.34
C ASP A 115 -18.53 -2.45 1.40
N ALA A 116 -19.83 -2.68 1.21
CA ALA A 116 -20.40 -4.03 1.22
C ALA A 116 -19.85 -4.93 0.10
N ALA A 117 -19.33 -4.36 -0.99
CA ALA A 117 -18.88 -5.07 -2.17
C ALA A 117 -17.36 -5.24 -2.26
N ARG A 118 -16.55 -4.26 -1.83
CA ARG A 118 -15.11 -4.20 -2.09
C ARG A 118 -14.33 -3.48 -1.00
N CYS A 119 -13.05 -3.84 -0.89
CA CYS A 119 -12.06 -3.00 -0.23
C CYS A 119 -11.28 -2.12 -1.22
N TYR A 120 -10.88 -0.95 -0.72
CA TYR A 120 -10.00 0.00 -1.36
C TYR A 120 -8.88 0.37 -0.37
N VAL A 121 -7.65 0.29 -0.84
CA VAL A 121 -6.46 0.73 -0.13
C VAL A 121 -5.87 1.89 -0.92
N ALA A 122 -5.49 2.96 -0.23
CA ALA A 122 -4.93 4.15 -0.85
C ALA A 122 -3.56 4.50 -0.30
N VAL A 123 -2.74 5.04 -1.20
CA VAL A 123 -1.41 5.56 -0.95
C VAL A 123 -1.29 6.94 -1.57
N ASP A 124 -0.81 7.91 -0.79
CA ASP A 124 -0.60 9.27 -1.26
C ASP A 124 0.84 9.45 -1.79
N LEU A 125 0.96 9.77 -3.08
CA LEU A 125 2.22 10.08 -3.75
C LEU A 125 2.57 11.57 -3.59
N PRO A 126 3.87 11.92 -3.52
CA PRO A 126 4.31 13.29 -3.27
C PRO A 126 4.18 14.25 -4.46
N PHE A 127 3.68 13.78 -5.61
CA PHE A 127 3.51 14.55 -6.84
C PHE A 127 2.08 14.44 -7.37
N LEU A 128 1.73 15.33 -8.31
CA LEU A 128 0.43 15.37 -8.98
C LEU A 128 0.51 14.66 -10.33
N GLN A 129 -0.23 13.58 -10.49
CA GLN A 129 -0.32 12.82 -11.73
C GLN A 129 -1.64 12.04 -11.76
N SER A 130 -2.42 12.19 -12.83
CA SER A 130 -3.59 11.35 -13.07
C SER A 130 -3.18 9.99 -13.66
N ASP A 131 -3.97 8.97 -13.35
CA ASP A 131 -3.88 7.61 -13.91
C ASP A 131 -2.49 6.95 -13.74
N TYR A 132 -1.83 7.22 -12.62
CA TYR A 132 -0.52 6.66 -12.31
C TYR A 132 -0.55 5.13 -12.34
N GLY A 133 0.22 4.51 -13.24
CA GLY A 133 0.35 3.06 -13.33
C GLY A 133 -0.94 2.31 -13.68
N GLY A 134 -1.93 2.99 -14.28
CA GLY A 134 -3.24 2.40 -14.61
C GLY A 134 -4.16 2.19 -13.41
N TYR A 135 -3.81 2.73 -12.25
CA TYR A 135 -4.66 2.72 -11.06
C TYR A 135 -5.63 3.91 -11.07
N SER A 136 -6.76 3.76 -10.36
CA SER A 136 -7.65 4.88 -10.09
C SER A 136 -6.91 5.89 -9.21
N THR A 137 -6.97 7.17 -9.56
CA THR A 137 -6.28 8.24 -8.82
C THR A 137 -7.23 9.36 -8.44
N GLU A 138 -6.98 9.98 -7.29
CA GLU A 138 -7.70 11.16 -6.80
C GLU A 138 -6.69 12.24 -6.38
N THR A 139 -6.99 13.52 -6.58
CA THR A 139 -6.15 14.61 -6.06
C THR A 139 -6.62 15.02 -4.67
N VAL A 140 -5.76 14.88 -3.66
CA VAL A 140 -6.09 15.22 -2.26
C VAL A 140 -4.95 16.06 -1.68
N GLY A 141 -5.25 17.31 -1.30
CA GLY A 141 -4.29 18.18 -0.62
C GLY A 141 -2.97 18.40 -1.36
N GLY A 142 -3.01 18.51 -2.70
CA GLY A 142 -1.81 18.68 -3.54
C GLY A 142 -1.01 17.40 -3.78
N LYS A 143 -1.56 16.24 -3.41
CA LYS A 143 -0.95 14.91 -3.63
C LYS A 143 -1.84 14.05 -4.52
N THR A 144 -1.23 13.09 -5.20
CA THR A 144 -1.96 12.04 -5.91
C THR A 144 -2.22 10.88 -4.99
N ARG A 145 -3.49 10.63 -4.69
CA ARG A 145 -3.94 9.41 -4.01
C ARG A 145 -4.13 8.31 -5.04
N VAL A 146 -3.28 7.28 -5.00
CA VAL A 146 -3.43 6.07 -5.79
C VAL A 146 -4.32 5.09 -5.04
N ILE A 147 -5.39 4.63 -5.67
CA ILE A 147 -6.38 3.71 -5.10
C ILE A 147 -6.17 2.33 -5.70
N VAL A 148 -5.78 1.40 -4.85
CA VAL A 148 -5.67 -0.02 -5.14
C VAL A 148 -6.94 -0.70 -4.64
N THR A 149 -7.68 -1.33 -5.53
CA THR A 149 -8.91 -2.07 -5.20
C THR A 149 -8.81 -3.49 -5.71
N THR A 150 -9.56 -4.40 -5.10
CA THR A 150 -9.68 -5.74 -5.62
C THR A 150 -10.34 -5.66 -7.00
N ARG A 151 -9.74 -6.34 -8.00
CA ARG A 151 -10.51 -6.66 -9.20
C ARG A 151 -11.75 -7.40 -8.75
N ILE A 152 -12.91 -7.08 -9.35
CA ILE A 152 -14.10 -7.91 -9.21
C ILE A 152 -13.65 -9.33 -9.49
N LYS A 153 -13.66 -10.21 -8.48
CA LYS A 153 -13.71 -11.63 -8.77
C LYS A 153 -15.04 -11.78 -9.50
N ASN A 154 -15.01 -11.76 -10.82
CA ASN A 154 -15.97 -12.52 -11.58
C ASN A 154 -15.81 -13.92 -11.00
N SER A 155 -16.71 -14.30 -10.10
CA SER A 155 -16.77 -15.66 -9.62
C SER A 155 -16.76 -16.53 -10.88
N SER A 156 -16.00 -17.63 -10.88
CA SER A 156 -16.08 -18.61 -11.98
C SER A 156 -17.53 -19.10 -12.21
N TYR A 157 -18.43 -18.78 -11.29
CA TYR A 157 -19.87 -18.93 -11.39
C TYR A 157 -20.56 -17.60 -11.76
N PRO A 158 -21.54 -17.61 -12.66
CA PRO A 158 -22.38 -16.44 -12.92
C PRO A 158 -23.02 -15.87 -11.64
N SER A 159 -23.28 -14.56 -11.61
CA SER A 159 -23.86 -13.86 -10.45
C SER A 159 -25.16 -14.48 -9.93
N TRP A 160 -25.97 -15.09 -10.81
CA TRP A 160 -27.20 -15.78 -10.43
C TRP A 160 -26.97 -17.05 -9.60
N VAL A 161 -25.86 -17.77 -9.79
CA VAL A 161 -25.52 -18.97 -8.99
C VAL A 161 -25.11 -18.58 -7.58
N VAL A 162 -24.38 -17.47 -7.44
CA VAL A 162 -24.02 -16.92 -6.13
C VAL A 162 -25.27 -16.48 -5.39
N ASN A 163 -26.21 -15.83 -6.08
CA ASN A 163 -27.48 -15.42 -5.50
C ASN A 163 -28.38 -16.61 -5.14
N GLN A 164 -28.42 -17.66 -5.99
CA GLN A 164 -29.16 -18.89 -5.70
C GLN A 164 -28.61 -19.60 -4.47
N LYS A 165 -27.27 -19.73 -4.33
CA LYS A 165 -26.67 -20.30 -3.12
C LYS A 165 -27.02 -19.48 -1.88
N ARG A 166 -26.98 -18.16 -1.99
CA ARG A 166 -27.36 -17.25 -0.91
C ARG A 166 -28.84 -17.44 -0.49
N ILE A 167 -29.74 -17.59 -1.46
CA ILE A 167 -31.16 -17.87 -1.22
C ILE A 167 -31.37 -19.27 -0.62
N LEU A 168 -30.65 -20.29 -1.10
CA LEU A 168 -30.73 -21.66 -0.60
C LEU A 168 -30.17 -21.81 0.82
N HIS A 169 -29.26 -20.91 1.22
CA HIS A 169 -28.70 -20.83 2.57
C HIS A 169 -29.36 -19.75 3.44
N ASP A 170 -30.43 -19.10 2.95
CA ASP A 170 -31.20 -18.04 3.61
C ASP A 170 -30.33 -16.90 4.19
N GLU A 171 -29.23 -16.58 3.51
CA GLU A 171 -28.27 -15.54 3.90
C GLU A 171 -28.73 -14.15 3.39
N GLU A 172 -29.26 -13.29 4.26
CA GLU A 172 -29.49 -11.87 3.94
C GLU A 172 -28.29 -11.02 4.37
N THR A 173 -27.85 -10.13 3.46
CA THR A 173 -26.88 -9.07 3.76
C THR A 173 -27.64 -7.74 3.81
N ARG A 174 -27.53 -7.03 4.94
CA ARG A 174 -28.02 -5.66 5.09
C ARG A 174 -26.83 -4.74 5.35
#